data_AF-A0A6I3U709-F1
#
_entry.id   AF-A0A6I3U709-F1
#
_cell.length_a   1.000
_cell.length_b   1.000
_cell.length_c   1.000
_cell.angle_alpha   90.00
_cell.angle_beta   90.00
_cell.angle_gamma   90.00
#
_symmetry.space_group_name_H-M   'P 1'
#
loop_
_entity.id
_entity.type
_entity.pdbx_description
1 polymer ?
#
loop_
_entity_poly.entity_id
_entity_poly.type
_entity_poly.pdbx_seq_one_letter_code
_entity_poly.pdbx_strand_id
1 'polypeptide(L)'
;DIADTATGYFMGNPIKYNNTADSDIDELLTAFDGAEIDQVDAQNALNMAIYGRAYEYIYAKEGMTELDSTSIDPENTFMVYDDSIERKPLFAVYYYEVKDDTKDTTKHQAEVFTENLHYHMVLRSTDSGTTQSEEATPHNLGQIPIIEYRNNHFAIGDYEQQISLIDAYNSLMGNRVNDKEQAVESILVLYGTQLADTPED
;
A
#
# COMPACT_ATOMS: atom_id res chain seq x y z
N ASP A 1 -12.85 4.18 -6.45
CA ASP A 1 -13.87 3.77 -7.42
C ASP A 1 -13.38 2.69 -8.40
N ILE A 2 -12.39 2.97 -9.26
CA ILE A 2 -11.85 1.96 -10.19
C ILE A 2 -11.33 0.73 -9.42
N ALA A 3 -10.43 0.96 -8.45
CA ALA A 3 -9.87 -0.11 -7.62
C ALA A 3 -10.94 -0.84 -6.80
N ASP A 4 -11.89 -0.11 -6.18
CA ASP A 4 -12.97 -0.71 -5.40
C ASP A 4 -13.90 -1.58 -6.26
N THR A 5 -14.20 -1.14 -7.48
CA THR A 5 -15.06 -1.89 -8.42
C THR A 5 -14.35 -3.14 -8.92
N ALA A 6 -13.06 -3.04 -9.28
CA ALA A 6 -12.27 -4.18 -9.71
C ALA A 6 -12.15 -5.23 -8.60
N THR A 7 -11.80 -4.77 -7.38
CA THR A 7 -11.67 -5.61 -6.19
C THR A 7 -13.00 -6.23 -5.81
N GLY A 8 -14.09 -5.46 -5.78
CA GLY A 8 -15.43 -5.96 -5.44
C GLY A 8 -15.96 -7.01 -6.42
N TYR A 9 -15.59 -6.90 -7.71
CA TYR A 9 -15.91 -7.94 -8.69
C TYR A 9 -15.05 -9.20 -8.51
N PHE A 10 -13.75 -9.04 -8.24
CA PHE A 10 -12.81 -10.14 -8.08
C PHE A 10 -13.04 -10.92 -6.78
N MET A 11 -13.19 -10.22 -5.66
CA MET A 11 -13.40 -10.76 -4.31
C MET A 11 -14.87 -10.81 -3.90
N GLY A 12 -15.80 -10.68 -4.86
CA GLY A 12 -17.24 -10.68 -4.58
C GLY A 12 -17.76 -11.98 -3.96
N ASN A 13 -17.00 -13.07 -4.07
CA ASN A 13 -17.21 -14.29 -3.29
C ASN A 13 -15.89 -14.72 -2.65
N PRO A 14 -15.89 -15.17 -1.39
CA PRO A 14 -14.70 -15.73 -0.76
C PRO A 14 -14.12 -16.91 -1.55
N ILE A 15 -12.81 -17.08 -1.46
CA ILE A 15 -12.09 -18.20 -2.09
C ILE A 15 -12.53 -19.51 -1.43
N LYS A 16 -12.90 -20.49 -2.25
CA LYS A 16 -13.31 -21.82 -1.77
C LYS A 16 -12.21 -22.83 -1.95
N TYR A 17 -11.79 -23.44 -0.85
CA TYR A 17 -10.81 -24.52 -0.83
C TYR A 17 -11.54 -25.85 -0.91
N ASN A 18 -11.34 -26.59 -2.01
CA ASN A 18 -11.89 -27.92 -2.18
C ASN A 18 -10.80 -28.96 -1.97
N ASN A 19 -11.08 -29.94 -1.10
CA ASN A 19 -10.19 -31.07 -0.93
C ASN A 19 -10.29 -32.03 -2.12
N THR A 20 -9.15 -32.32 -2.75
CA THR A 20 -9.07 -33.26 -3.88
C THR A 20 -8.37 -34.57 -3.51
N ALA A 21 -7.92 -34.73 -2.27
CA ALA A 21 -7.22 -35.89 -1.75
C ALA A 21 -7.96 -36.53 -0.56
N ASP A 22 -7.52 -37.72 -0.13
CA ASP A 22 -8.02 -38.42 1.07
C ASP A 22 -7.57 -37.77 2.39
N SER A 23 -6.81 -36.68 2.34
CA SER A 23 -6.25 -35.99 3.51
C SER A 23 -7.20 -34.94 4.04
N ASP A 24 -7.49 -34.94 5.33
CA ASP A 24 -8.39 -33.95 5.94
C ASP A 24 -7.79 -32.53 5.87
N ILE A 25 -8.57 -31.56 5.39
CA ILE A 25 -8.18 -30.13 5.34
C ILE A 25 -8.91 -29.31 6.40
N ASP A 26 -9.79 -29.91 7.20
CA ASP A 26 -10.65 -29.18 8.13
C ASP A 26 -9.85 -28.43 9.20
N GLU A 27 -8.70 -28.98 9.65
CA GLU A 27 -7.78 -28.28 10.56
C GLU A 27 -7.18 -27.02 9.92
N LEU A 28 -6.84 -27.07 8.63
CA LEU A 28 -6.33 -25.92 7.89
C LEU A 28 -7.42 -24.86 7.69
N LEU A 29 -8.64 -25.29 7.34
CA LEU A 29 -9.78 -24.38 7.20
C LEU A 29 -10.10 -23.69 8.52
N THR A 30 -10.04 -24.42 9.63
CA THR A 30 -10.24 -23.84 10.97
C THR A 30 -9.16 -22.80 11.30
N ALA A 31 -7.90 -23.07 10.92
CA ALA A 31 -6.82 -22.10 11.08
C ALA A 31 -7.02 -20.85 10.21
N PHE A 32 -7.48 -21.02 8.97
CA PHE A 32 -7.76 -19.92 8.05
C PHE A 32 -8.93 -19.05 8.53
N ASP A 33 -9.99 -19.67 9.04
CA ASP A 33 -11.10 -18.96 9.66
C ASP A 33 -10.63 -18.17 10.90
N GLY A 34 -9.76 -18.77 11.72
CA GLY A 34 -9.18 -18.12 12.91
C GLY A 34 -8.19 -16.98 12.62
N ALA A 35 -7.69 -16.90 11.38
CA ALA A 35 -6.82 -15.85 10.87
C ALA A 35 -7.56 -14.85 9.96
N GLU A 36 -8.89 -14.98 9.81
CA GLU A 36 -9.72 -14.10 8.97
C GLU A 36 -9.15 -13.91 7.55
N ILE A 37 -8.69 -15.00 6.94
CA ILE A 37 -7.98 -14.98 5.64
C ILE A 37 -8.84 -14.36 4.53
N ASP A 38 -10.16 -14.48 4.59
CA ASP A 38 -11.07 -13.84 3.64
C ASP A 38 -10.96 -12.31 3.66
N GLN A 39 -10.78 -11.71 4.83
CA GLN A 39 -10.53 -10.29 4.98
C GLN A 39 -9.13 -9.91 4.50
N VAL A 40 -8.11 -10.72 4.82
CA VAL A 40 -6.73 -10.51 4.36
C VAL A 40 -6.65 -10.56 2.84
N ASP A 41 -7.29 -11.54 2.20
CA ASP A 41 -7.38 -11.69 0.75
C ASP A 41 -8.06 -10.48 0.11
N ALA A 42 -9.16 -9.99 0.71
CA ALA A 42 -9.87 -8.81 0.21
C ALA A 42 -9.00 -7.55 0.28
N GLN A 43 -8.26 -7.37 1.37
CA GLN A 43 -7.33 -6.27 1.53
C GLN A 43 -6.14 -6.37 0.57
N ASN A 44 -5.59 -7.57 0.38
CA ASN A 44 -4.52 -7.82 -0.59
C ASN A 44 -4.98 -7.52 -2.02
N ALA A 45 -6.20 -7.93 -2.38
CA ALA A 45 -6.77 -7.63 -3.69
C ALA A 45 -6.93 -6.11 -3.91
N LEU A 46 -7.38 -5.37 -2.89
CA LEU A 46 -7.46 -3.91 -2.96
C LEU A 46 -6.08 -3.27 -3.12
N ASN A 47 -5.10 -3.73 -2.34
CA ASN A 47 -3.72 -3.25 -2.40
C ASN A 47 -3.11 -3.52 -3.78
N MET A 48 -3.37 -4.68 -4.38
CA MET A 48 -2.97 -4.98 -5.77
C MET A 48 -3.61 -4.01 -6.78
N ALA A 49 -4.90 -3.71 -6.62
CA ALA A 49 -5.60 -2.81 -7.52
C ALA A 49 -5.12 -1.35 -7.40
N ILE A 50 -4.65 -0.93 -6.23
CA ILE A 50 -4.13 0.43 -5.97
C ILE A 50 -2.64 0.52 -6.35
N TYR A 51 -1.80 -0.30 -5.74
CA TYR A 51 -0.34 -0.19 -5.81
C TYR A 51 0.30 -1.10 -6.84
N GLY A 52 -0.49 -1.95 -7.52
CA GLY A 52 0.02 -2.97 -8.44
C GLY A 52 0.68 -4.17 -7.75
N ARG A 53 0.78 -4.14 -6.43
CA ARG A 53 1.34 -5.19 -5.58
C ARG A 53 0.72 -5.15 -4.19
N ALA A 54 0.68 -6.30 -3.53
CA ALA A 54 0.29 -6.44 -2.14
C ALA A 54 1.27 -7.36 -1.42
N TYR A 55 1.36 -7.20 -0.11
CA TYR A 55 2.18 -8.09 0.71
C TYR A 55 1.36 -8.61 1.87
N GLU A 56 1.53 -9.90 2.14
CA GLU A 56 0.92 -10.59 3.26
C GLU A 56 2.02 -11.10 4.17
N TYR A 57 1.87 -10.89 5.46
CA TYR A 57 2.82 -11.32 6.48
C TYR A 57 2.20 -12.41 7.34
N ILE A 58 2.82 -13.58 7.30
CA ILE A 58 2.45 -14.73 8.12
C ILE A 58 3.34 -14.75 9.36
N TYR A 59 2.73 -14.75 10.54
CA TYR A 59 3.44 -14.70 11.82
C TYR A 59 2.80 -15.61 12.86
N ALA A 60 3.57 -16.01 13.87
CA ALA A 60 3.01 -16.70 15.04
C ALA A 60 2.43 -15.67 16.02
N LYS A 61 1.18 -15.85 16.45
CA LYS A 61 0.54 -14.96 17.44
C LYS A 61 1.39 -14.88 18.72
N GLU A 62 1.51 -13.69 19.29
CA GLU A 62 2.34 -13.48 20.49
C GLU A 62 1.88 -14.39 21.64
N GLY A 63 2.79 -15.22 22.14
CA GLY A 63 2.51 -16.16 23.24
C GLY A 63 1.69 -17.39 22.85
N MET A 64 1.41 -17.60 21.56
CA MET A 64 0.71 -18.77 21.04
C MET A 64 1.54 -19.46 19.94
N THR A 65 1.21 -20.70 19.64
CA THR A 65 1.81 -21.46 18.52
C THR A 65 0.94 -21.44 17.26
N GLU A 66 -0.15 -20.67 17.28
CA GLU A 66 -1.05 -20.50 16.15
C GLU A 66 -0.48 -19.46 15.18
N LEU A 67 -0.52 -19.80 13.89
CA LEU A 67 -0.16 -18.87 12.82
C LEU A 67 -1.33 -17.96 12.51
N ASP A 68 -1.00 -16.73 12.20
CA ASP A 68 -1.92 -15.68 11.79
C ASP A 68 -1.37 -15.01 10.54
N SER A 69 -2.25 -14.29 9.85
CA SER A 69 -1.88 -13.56 8.65
C SER A 69 -2.43 -12.14 8.67
N THR A 70 -1.67 -11.21 8.11
CA THR A 70 -2.14 -9.85 7.94
C THR A 70 -1.62 -9.23 6.65
N SER A 71 -2.44 -8.38 6.04
CA SER A 71 -2.00 -7.56 4.91
C SER A 71 -1.16 -6.40 5.44
N ILE A 72 0.05 -6.24 4.92
CA ILE A 72 0.95 -5.16 5.31
C ILE A 72 1.04 -4.11 4.21
N ASP A 73 1.39 -2.89 4.62
CA ASP A 73 1.44 -1.73 3.73
C ASP A 73 2.47 -1.91 2.60
N PRO A 74 2.04 -1.89 1.32
CA PRO A 74 2.95 -1.98 0.18
C PRO A 74 3.92 -0.81 0.01
N GLU A 75 3.65 0.35 0.61
CA GLU A 75 4.55 1.50 0.58
C GLU A 75 5.79 1.30 1.46
N ASN A 76 5.65 0.44 2.46
CA ASN A 76 6.62 0.21 3.53
C ASN A 76 7.26 -1.19 3.46
N THR A 77 6.96 -1.93 2.40
CA THR A 77 7.38 -3.33 2.22
C THR A 77 7.96 -3.55 0.84
N PHE A 78 9.06 -4.31 0.77
CA PHE A 78 9.60 -4.79 -0.50
C PHE A 78 10.28 -6.15 -0.36
N MET A 79 10.19 -6.94 -1.44
CA MET A 79 10.90 -8.20 -1.56
C MET A 79 12.13 -8.04 -2.46
N VAL A 80 13.25 -8.63 -2.06
CA VAL A 80 14.50 -8.63 -2.83
C VAL A 80 14.68 -10.00 -3.48
N TYR A 81 14.94 -9.98 -4.78
CA TYR A 81 15.12 -11.17 -5.60
C TYR A 81 16.56 -11.29 -6.09
N ASP A 82 16.98 -12.53 -6.32
CA ASP A 82 18.24 -12.87 -6.96
C ASP A 82 18.25 -12.53 -8.46
N ASP A 83 19.45 -12.44 -9.05
CA ASP A 83 19.67 -12.13 -10.47
C ASP A 83 19.44 -13.34 -11.41
N SER A 84 19.18 -14.51 -10.84
CA SER A 84 18.87 -15.72 -11.59
C SER A 84 17.59 -15.59 -12.43
N ILE A 85 17.50 -16.40 -13.49
CA ILE A 85 16.33 -16.46 -14.39
C ILE A 85 15.04 -16.79 -13.61
N GLU A 86 15.17 -17.62 -12.58
CA GLU A 86 14.06 -18.04 -11.72
C GLU A 86 13.63 -16.94 -10.74
N ARG A 87 14.40 -15.85 -10.59
CA ARG A 87 14.16 -14.73 -9.67
C ARG A 87 13.75 -15.22 -8.29
N LYS A 88 14.64 -15.96 -7.65
CA LYS A 88 14.37 -16.51 -6.31
C LYS A 88 14.33 -15.39 -5.29
N PRO A 89 13.32 -15.34 -4.40
CA PRO A 89 13.31 -14.36 -3.32
C PRO A 89 14.44 -14.67 -2.33
N LEU A 90 15.22 -13.64 -1.99
CA LEU A 90 16.34 -13.73 -1.04
C LEU A 90 15.89 -13.36 0.37
N PHE A 91 15.19 -12.23 0.49
CA PHE A 91 14.64 -11.74 1.74
C PHE A 91 13.56 -10.69 1.46
N ALA A 92 12.71 -10.44 2.45
CA ALA A 92 11.75 -9.36 2.46
C ALA A 92 12.12 -8.34 3.54
N VAL A 93 11.81 -7.07 3.28
CA VAL A 93 12.02 -5.97 4.22
C VAL A 93 10.69 -5.28 4.46
N TYR A 94 10.34 -5.11 5.73
CA TYR A 94 9.24 -4.29 6.18
C TYR A 94 9.79 -3.19 7.09
N TYR A 95 9.61 -1.92 6.75
CA TYR A 95 10.13 -0.81 7.54
C TYR A 95 9.03 0.16 7.91
N TYR A 96 9.14 0.78 9.08
CA TYR A 96 8.13 1.71 9.56
C TYR A 96 8.75 2.79 10.44
N GLU A 97 8.04 3.92 10.54
CA GLU A 97 8.42 5.03 11.39
C GLU A 97 7.90 4.84 12.80
N VAL A 98 8.78 4.99 13.79
CA VAL A 98 8.42 5.04 15.21
C VAL A 98 8.71 6.43 15.74
N LYS A 99 7.63 7.12 16.14
CA LYS A 99 7.72 8.39 16.88
C LYS A 99 7.95 8.11 18.36
N ASP A 100 9.01 8.71 18.89
CA ASP A 100 9.28 8.74 20.32
C ASP A 100 8.75 10.06 20.89
N ASP A 101 7.53 10.05 21.40
CA ASP A 101 6.82 11.24 21.93
C ASP A 101 7.57 11.94 23.07
N THR A 102 8.50 11.24 23.73
CA THR A 102 9.28 11.82 24.84
C THR A 102 10.46 12.65 24.36
N LYS A 103 10.96 12.40 23.13
CA LYS A 103 12.19 13.01 22.60
C LYS A 103 12.00 13.83 21.33
N ASP A 104 10.78 13.91 20.80
CA ASP A 104 10.46 14.58 19.51
C ASP A 104 11.41 14.14 18.38
N THR A 105 11.70 12.84 18.35
CA THR A 105 12.58 12.23 17.34
C THR A 105 11.85 11.10 16.64
N THR A 106 11.85 11.15 15.30
CA THR A 106 11.42 10.03 14.45
C THR A 106 12.59 9.07 14.28
N LYS A 107 12.38 7.79 14.60
CA LYS A 107 13.31 6.70 14.31
C LYS A 107 12.69 5.83 13.24
N HIS A 108 13.51 5.31 12.34
CA HIS A 108 13.06 4.31 11.37
C HIS A 108 13.51 2.93 11.87
N GLN A 109 12.61 1.96 11.83
CA GLN A 109 12.89 0.56 12.11
C GLN A 109 12.65 -0.25 10.84
N ALA A 110 13.46 -1.29 10.64
CA ALA A 110 13.32 -2.21 9.54
C ALA A 110 13.42 -3.65 10.05
N GLU A 111 12.46 -4.46 9.67
CA GLU A 111 12.40 -5.90 9.89
C GLU A 111 12.81 -6.58 8.59
N VAL A 112 13.88 -7.38 8.64
CA VAL A 112 14.37 -8.14 7.48
C VAL A 112 14.13 -9.62 7.73
N PHE A 113 13.39 -10.26 6.83
CA PHE A 113 13.03 -11.67 6.91
C PHE A 113 13.70 -12.46 5.79
N THR A 114 14.52 -13.43 6.17
CA THR A 114 15.13 -14.41 5.26
C THR A 114 14.33 -15.72 5.31
N GLU A 115 14.85 -16.81 4.74
CA GLU A 115 14.20 -18.13 4.80
C GLU A 115 14.06 -18.68 6.22
N ASN A 116 15.00 -18.35 7.13
CA ASN A 116 15.04 -18.92 8.48
C ASN A 116 15.29 -17.90 9.60
N LEU A 117 15.79 -16.70 9.26
CA LEU A 117 16.22 -15.68 10.21
C LEU A 117 15.44 -14.38 10.02
N HIS A 118 15.08 -13.79 11.15
CA HIS A 118 14.49 -12.47 11.28
C HIS A 118 15.53 -11.53 11.90
N TYR A 119 15.73 -10.38 11.28
CA TYR A 119 16.65 -9.34 11.74
C TYR A 119 15.87 -8.07 12.05
N HIS A 120 16.00 -7.60 13.29
CA HIS A 120 15.52 -6.28 13.68
C HIS A 120 16.63 -5.24 13.50
N MET A 121 16.37 -4.19 12.73
CA MET A 121 17.34 -3.15 12.40
C MET A 121 16.79 -1.77 12.78
N VAL A 122 17.54 -1.04 13.63
CA VAL A 122 17.24 0.36 13.91
C VAL A 122 18.08 1.26 12.99
N LEU A 123 17.39 1.96 12.10
CA LEU A 123 17.99 2.89 11.14
C LEU A 123 18.19 4.24 11.84
N ARG A 124 19.44 4.55 12.19
CA ARG A 124 19.82 5.86 12.75
C ARG A 124 20.30 6.79 11.64
N SER A 125 19.69 7.97 11.54
CA SER A 125 20.23 9.07 10.76
C SER A 125 21.48 9.60 11.46
N THR A 126 22.65 9.18 11.00
CA THR A 126 23.93 9.80 11.34
C THR A 126 24.79 9.72 10.08
N ASP A 127 25.66 10.71 9.86
CA ASP A 127 26.49 10.87 8.64
C ASP A 127 27.36 9.64 8.25
N SER A 128 27.36 8.58 9.06
CA SER A 128 28.11 7.33 8.85
C SER A 128 27.25 6.06 8.65
N GLY A 129 25.94 6.16 8.49
CA GLY A 129 25.09 5.03 8.05
C GLY A 129 25.07 3.82 8.99
N THR A 130 25.21 4.03 10.30
CA THR A 130 25.31 2.91 11.24
C THR A 130 23.94 2.32 11.56
N THR A 131 23.63 1.21 10.89
CA THR A 131 22.51 0.33 11.27
C THR A 131 22.92 -0.47 12.50
N GLN A 132 22.17 -0.36 13.61
CA GLN A 132 22.33 -1.31 14.71
C GLN A 132 21.38 -2.47 14.40
N SER A 133 21.94 -3.57 13.89
CA SER A 133 21.24 -4.84 13.81
C SER A 133 21.27 -5.46 15.20
N GLU A 134 20.11 -5.84 15.72
CA GLU A 134 20.04 -6.75 16.86
C GLU A 134 20.46 -8.17 16.42
N GLU A 135 20.63 -9.07 17.39
CA GLU A 135 20.93 -10.47 17.10
C GLU A 135 19.79 -11.11 16.28
N ALA A 136 20.16 -11.87 15.26
CA ALA A 136 19.19 -12.53 14.39
C ALA A 136 18.39 -13.59 15.16
N THR A 137 17.06 -13.52 15.08
CA THR A 137 16.16 -14.47 15.72
C THR A 137 15.66 -15.50 14.70
N PRO A 138 15.69 -16.81 15.02
CA PRO A 138 15.09 -17.81 14.15
C PRO A 138 13.56 -17.78 14.21
N HIS A 139 12.89 -17.68 13.05
CA HIS A 139 11.42 -17.75 12.97
C HIS A 139 10.88 -19.15 12.62
N ASN A 140 11.74 -20.08 12.20
CA ASN A 140 11.44 -21.51 12.01
C ASN A 140 10.29 -21.85 11.02
N LEU A 141 9.95 -20.95 10.10
CA LEU A 141 8.92 -21.19 9.08
C LEU A 141 9.47 -21.92 7.83
N GLY A 142 10.78 -21.95 7.66
CA GLY A 142 11.45 -22.60 6.52
C GLY A 142 11.21 -21.91 5.17
N GLN A 143 10.56 -20.76 5.17
CA GLN A 143 10.30 -19.88 4.02
C GLN A 143 10.23 -18.44 4.51
N ILE A 144 10.38 -17.48 3.58
CA ILE A 144 10.22 -16.06 3.90
C ILE A 144 8.75 -15.81 4.27
N PRO A 145 8.44 -15.31 5.48
CA PRO A 145 7.08 -15.13 5.98
C PRO A 145 6.26 -14.05 5.26
N ILE A 146 6.91 -13.23 4.42
CA ILE A 146 6.23 -12.20 3.64
C ILE A 146 6.02 -12.71 2.21
N ILE A 147 4.78 -12.75 1.77
CA ILE A 147 4.37 -13.17 0.43
C ILE A 147 4.07 -11.92 -0.41
N GLU A 148 4.69 -11.80 -1.58
CA GLU A 148 4.36 -10.76 -2.57
C GLU A 148 3.29 -11.26 -3.54
N TYR A 149 2.20 -10.52 -3.65
CA TYR A 149 1.21 -10.65 -4.71
C TYR A 149 1.38 -9.53 -5.73
N ARG A 150 1.45 -9.88 -7.02
CA ARG A 150 1.61 -8.91 -8.11
C ARG A 150 0.32 -8.84 -8.92
N ASN A 151 -0.21 -7.64 -9.11
CA ASN A 151 -1.41 -7.42 -9.92
C ASN A 151 -1.20 -7.81 -11.40
N ASN A 152 -0.01 -7.47 -11.92
CA ASN A 152 0.40 -7.84 -13.28
C ASN A 152 1.92 -7.97 -13.37
N HIS A 153 2.43 -8.38 -14.54
CA HIS A 153 3.86 -8.54 -14.79
C HIS A 153 4.69 -7.27 -14.50
N PHE A 154 4.09 -6.09 -14.60
CA PHE A 154 4.74 -4.80 -14.38
C PHE A 154 4.52 -4.25 -12.97
N ALA A 155 3.75 -4.93 -12.11
CA ALA A 155 3.31 -4.44 -10.80
C ALA A 155 2.67 -3.04 -10.88
N ILE A 156 1.76 -2.85 -11.83
CA ILE A 156 1.01 -1.60 -12.04
C ILE A 156 -0.42 -1.75 -11.50
N GLY A 157 -0.92 -0.75 -10.79
CA GLY A 157 -2.30 -0.68 -10.29
C GLY A 157 -3.33 -0.50 -11.41
N ASP A 158 -4.58 -0.87 -11.15
CA ASP A 158 -5.64 -0.88 -12.16
C ASP A 158 -5.98 0.53 -12.69
N TYR A 159 -5.90 1.53 -11.81
CA TYR A 159 -6.16 2.93 -12.20
C TYR A 159 -4.93 3.63 -12.79
N GLU A 160 -3.71 3.11 -12.55
CA GLU A 160 -2.48 3.83 -12.86
C GLU A 160 -2.32 4.11 -14.36
N GLN A 161 -2.77 3.18 -15.21
CA GLN A 161 -2.77 3.35 -16.67
C GLN A 161 -3.71 4.48 -17.14
N GLN A 162 -4.66 4.90 -16.31
CA GLN A 162 -5.64 5.93 -16.62
C GLN A 162 -5.28 7.29 -15.98
N ILE A 163 -4.21 7.39 -15.18
CA ILE A 163 -3.81 8.64 -14.49
C ILE A 163 -3.70 9.80 -15.46
N SER A 164 -3.06 9.63 -16.62
CA SER A 164 -2.91 10.71 -17.59
C SER A 164 -4.25 11.26 -18.11
N LEU A 165 -5.27 10.40 -18.23
CA LEU A 165 -6.61 10.82 -18.64
C LEU A 165 -7.37 11.50 -17.51
N ILE A 166 -7.21 11.00 -16.28
CA ILE A 166 -7.76 11.62 -15.07
C ILE A 166 -7.17 13.03 -14.88
N ASP A 167 -5.86 13.18 -15.04
CA ASP A 167 -5.18 14.47 -14.94
C ASP A 167 -5.63 15.45 -16.03
N ALA A 168 -5.76 14.99 -17.27
CA ALA A 168 -6.28 15.80 -18.36
C ALA A 168 -7.71 16.26 -18.10
N TYR A 169 -8.57 15.38 -17.56
CA TYR A 169 -9.93 15.71 -17.18
C TYR A 169 -9.96 16.73 -16.03
N ASN A 170 -9.17 16.53 -14.98
CA ASN A 170 -9.08 17.44 -13.83
C ASN A 170 -8.60 18.83 -14.26
N SER A 171 -7.59 18.90 -15.13
CA SER A 171 -7.10 20.16 -15.70
C SER A 171 -8.19 20.88 -16.50
N LEU A 172 -8.89 20.17 -17.38
CA LEU A 172 -9.97 20.75 -18.19
C LEU A 172 -11.12 21.27 -17.33
N MET A 173 -11.52 20.53 -16.30
CA MET A 173 -12.58 20.94 -15.39
C MET A 173 -12.15 22.13 -14.53
N GLY A 174 -10.91 22.15 -14.04
CA GLY A 174 -10.35 23.28 -13.31
C GLY A 174 -10.32 24.55 -14.14
N ASN A 175 -9.83 24.47 -15.38
CA ASN A 175 -9.81 25.61 -16.31
C ASN A 175 -11.23 26.13 -16.59
N ARG A 176 -12.20 25.23 -16.81
CA ARG A 176 -13.59 25.62 -17.06
C ARG A 176 -14.22 26.38 -15.88
N VAL A 177 -13.89 26.02 -14.64
CA VAL A 177 -14.37 26.73 -13.45
C VAL A 177 -13.74 28.11 -13.38
N ASN A 178 -12.42 28.19 -13.55
CA ASN A 178 -11.69 29.45 -13.56
C ASN A 178 -12.19 30.42 -14.64
N ASP A 179 -12.45 29.92 -15.85
CA ASP A 179 -13.00 30.74 -16.95
C ASP A 179 -14.36 31.35 -16.58
N LYS A 180 -15.21 30.59 -15.88
CA LYS A 180 -16.52 31.09 -15.42
C LYS A 180 -16.37 32.13 -14.32
N GLU A 181 -15.48 31.90 -13.36
CA GLU A 181 -15.21 32.85 -12.28
C GLU A 181 -14.69 34.17 -12.85
N GLN A 182 -13.69 34.13 -13.74
CA GLN A 182 -13.18 35.32 -14.43
C GLN A 182 -14.25 36.04 -15.25
N ALA A 183 -15.11 35.29 -15.96
CA ALA A 183 -16.20 35.89 -16.71
C ALA A 183 -17.18 36.64 -15.79
N VAL A 184 -17.52 36.07 -14.62
CA VAL A 184 -18.38 36.73 -13.64
C VAL A 184 -17.70 37.96 -13.03
N GLU A 185 -16.43 37.85 -12.64
CA GLU A 185 -15.66 38.96 -12.05
C GLU A 185 -15.43 40.11 -13.03
N SER A 186 -15.36 39.82 -14.33
CA SER A 186 -15.22 40.83 -15.39
C SER A 186 -16.50 41.65 -15.63
N ILE A 187 -17.65 41.24 -15.09
CA ILE A 187 -18.92 41.95 -15.26
C ILE A 187 -19.00 43.12 -14.26
N LEU A 188 -18.66 44.33 -14.74
CA LEU A 188 -18.90 45.58 -14.02
C LEU A 188 -20.30 46.12 -14.36
N VAL A 189 -21.20 46.15 -13.39
CA VAL A 189 -22.53 46.75 -13.54
C VAL A 189 -22.61 48.05 -12.75
N LEU A 190 -22.75 49.16 -13.46
CA LEU A 190 -22.88 50.50 -12.90
C LEU A 190 -24.33 51.00 -13.05
N TYR A 191 -25.00 51.33 -11.93
CA TYR A 191 -26.34 51.93 -11.92
C TYR A 191 -26.31 53.32 -11.31
N GLY A 192 -26.97 54.28 -11.97
CA GLY A 192 -27.16 55.64 -11.46
C GLY A 192 -25.94 56.57 -11.55
N THR A 193 -24.92 56.24 -12.35
CA THR A 193 -23.74 57.10 -12.54
C THR A 193 -23.94 58.08 -13.67
N GLN A 194 -23.62 59.35 -13.42
CA GLN A 194 -23.47 60.39 -14.43
C GLN A 194 -21.96 60.57 -14.63
N LEU A 195 -21.45 60.15 -15.79
CA LEU A 195 -20.09 60.46 -16.22
C LEU A 195 -20.07 61.94 -16.64
N ALA A 196 -19.85 62.83 -15.66
CA ALA A 196 -19.67 64.24 -15.92
C ALA A 196 -18.20 64.50 -16.28
N ASP A 197 -17.95 64.78 -17.56
CA ASP A 197 -16.76 65.55 -17.95
C ASP A 197 -17.07 66.99 -17.55
N THR A 198 -16.49 67.48 -16.45
CA THR A 198 -16.39 68.92 -16.26
C THR A 198 -15.25 69.40 -17.15
N PRO A 199 -15.49 70.24 -18.17
CA PRO A 199 -14.40 70.95 -18.84
C PRO A 199 -13.68 71.76 -17.76
N GLU A 200 -12.37 71.60 -17.64
CA GLU A 200 -11.53 72.47 -16.82
C GLU A 200 -11.71 73.92 -17.29
N ASP A 201 -12.13 74.79 -16.37
CA ASP A 201 -11.85 76.23 -16.38
C ASP A 201 -10.75 76.50 -15.34
#